data_AF-A0A432Y3J1-F1
#
_entry.id   AF-A0A432Y3J1-F1
#
_cell.length_a   1.000
_cell.length_b   1.000
_cell.length_c   1.000
_cell.angle_alpha   90.00
_cell.angle_beta   90.00
_cell.angle_gamma   90.00
#
_symmetry.space_group_name_H-M   'P 1'
#
loop_
_entity.id
_entity.type
_entity.pdbx_description
1 polymer ?
#
loop_
_entity_poly.entity_id
_entity_poly.type
_entity_poly.pdbx_seq_one_letter_code
_entity_poly.pdbx_strand_id
1 'polypeptide(L)'
;METRIQFRIDEETKRLAQEMAESQGMTLSEACRRHTELLAEQQRLKSSHDEWLAEEVQRAYAKLERGEAEFIGADTANERMTI
;
A
#
# COMPACT_ATOMS: atom_id res chain seq x y z
N MET A 1 10.53 17.85 -8.92
CA MET A 1 11.98 17.74 -8.66
C MET A 1 12.41 16.35 -9.09
N GLU A 2 13.50 16.24 -9.85
CA GLU A 2 14.07 14.93 -10.22
C GLU A 2 15.00 14.45 -9.09
N THR A 3 14.78 13.24 -8.57
CA THR A 3 15.62 12.62 -7.55
C THR A 3 16.38 11.43 -8.16
N ARG A 4 17.65 11.29 -7.80
CA ARG A 4 18.54 10.23 -8.30
C ARG A 4 18.76 9.17 -7.24
N ILE A 5 18.70 7.89 -7.64
CA ILE A 5 19.04 6.74 -6.81
C ILE A 5 20.33 6.11 -7.34
N GLN A 6 21.27 5.77 -6.45
CA GLN A 6 22.50 5.06 -6.76
C GLN A 6 22.57 3.80 -5.91
N PHE A 7 22.78 2.65 -6.54
CA PHE A 7 22.91 1.36 -5.87
C PHE A 7 24.36 0.87 -5.91
N ARG A 8 24.80 0.22 -4.84
CA ARG A 8 26.00 -0.62 -4.82
C ARG A 8 25.57 -2.06 -4.96
N ILE A 9 25.98 -2.70 -6.04
CA ILE A 9 25.72 -4.12 -6.35
C ILE A 9 26.96 -4.72 -6.99
N ASP A 10 27.11 -6.04 -6.86
CA ASP A 10 28.16 -6.78 -7.53
C ASP A 10 28.03 -6.71 -9.06
N GLU A 11 29.16 -6.80 -9.75
CA GLU A 11 29.22 -6.69 -11.22
C GLU A 11 28.43 -7.79 -11.92
N GLU A 12 28.49 -9.03 -11.41
CA GLU A 12 27.72 -10.15 -11.97
C GLU A 12 26.21 -9.93 -11.82
N THR A 13 25.76 -9.50 -10.64
CA THR A 13 24.35 -9.15 -10.38
C THR A 13 23.86 -8.08 -11.34
N LYS A 14 24.68 -7.03 -11.56
CA LYS A 14 24.36 -5.97 -12.52
C LYS A 14 24.21 -6.54 -13.94
N ARG A 15 25.16 -7.36 -14.38
CA ARG A 15 25.15 -7.96 -15.73
C ARG A 15 23.91 -8.82 -15.95
N LEU A 16 23.62 -9.75 -15.02
CA LEU A 16 22.46 -10.64 -15.14
C LEU A 16 21.13 -9.87 -15.11
N ALA A 17 21.02 -8.86 -14.24
CA ALA A 17 19.81 -8.02 -14.18
C ALA A 17 19.62 -7.21 -15.48
N GLN A 18 20.72 -6.74 -16.07
CA GLN A 18 20.68 -6.04 -17.35
C GLN A 18 20.27 -6.95 -18.51
N GLU A 19 20.85 -8.16 -18.62
CA GLU A 19 20.45 -9.16 -19.61
C GLU A 19 18.95 -9.50 -19.52
N MET A 20 18.43 -9.66 -18.30
CA MET A 20 17.00 -9.88 -18.06
C MET A 20 16.14 -8.70 -18.52
N ALA A 21 16.50 -7.47 -18.14
CA ALA A 21 15.74 -6.28 -18.54
C ALA A 21 15.72 -6.13 -20.08
N GLU A 22 16.87 -6.31 -20.72
CA GLU A 22 17.00 -6.23 -22.18
C GLU A 22 16.19 -7.32 -22.88
N SER A 23 16.15 -8.53 -22.33
CA SER A 23 15.29 -9.62 -22.85
C SER A 23 13.80 -9.29 -22.82
N GLN A 24 13.39 -8.37 -21.94
CA GLN A 24 12.03 -7.84 -21.82
C GLN A 24 11.83 -6.52 -22.59
N GLY A 25 12.82 -6.10 -23.39
CA GLY A 25 12.77 -4.88 -24.20
C GLY A 25 12.87 -3.58 -23.40
N MET A 26 13.47 -3.60 -22.20
CA MET A 26 13.65 -2.41 -21.36
C MET A 26 15.07 -2.31 -20.80
N THR A 27 15.45 -1.12 -20.35
CA THR A 27 16.73 -0.92 -19.67
C THR A 27 16.64 -1.29 -18.18
N LEU A 28 17.77 -1.63 -17.56
CA LEU A 28 17.84 -1.86 -16.11
C LEU A 28 17.30 -0.65 -15.31
N SER A 29 17.58 0.56 -15.78
CA SER A 29 17.10 1.80 -15.15
C SER A 29 15.58 1.94 -15.20
N GLU A 30 14.93 1.55 -16.30
CA GLU A 30 13.47 1.56 -16.42
C GLU A 30 12.83 0.51 -15.50
N ALA A 31 13.39 -0.69 -15.44
CA ALA A 31 12.92 -1.74 -14.54
C ALA A 31 12.98 -1.27 -13.07
N CYS A 32 14.09 -0.66 -12.66
CA CYS A 32 14.26 -0.09 -11.31
C CYS A 32 13.28 1.06 -11.04
N ARG A 33 13.05 1.95 -12.02
CA ARG A 33 12.10 3.06 -11.90
C ARG A 33 10.69 2.54 -11.68
N ARG A 34 10.23 1.61 -12.54
CA ARG A 34 8.90 0.99 -12.43
C ARG A 34 8.72 0.28 -11.10
N HIS A 35 9.74 -0.45 -10.63
CA HIS A 35 9.67 -1.10 -9.32
C HIS A 35 9.55 -0.09 -8.18
N THR A 36 10.28 1.03 -8.26
CA THR A 36 10.21 2.11 -7.26
C THR A 36 8.83 2.77 -7.24
N GLU A 37 8.23 3.00 -8.40
CA GLU A 37 6.86 3.54 -8.53
C GLU A 37 5.83 2.59 -7.91
N LEU A 38 5.94 1.29 -8.16
CA LEU A 38 5.06 0.27 -7.58
C LEU A 38 5.18 0.22 -6.04
N LEU A 39 6.40 0.30 -5.50
CA LEU A 39 6.60 0.38 -4.05
C LEU A 39 5.94 1.63 -3.44
N ALA A 40 6.04 2.77 -4.13
CA ALA A 40 5.40 4.01 -3.68
C ALA A 40 3.87 3.93 -3.71
N GLU A 41 3.30 3.31 -4.75
CA GLU A 41 1.86 3.07 -4.85
C GLU A 41 1.36 2.15 -3.72
N GLN A 42 2.05 1.05 -3.46
CA GLN A 42 1.73 0.15 -2.36
C GLN A 42 1.75 0.86 -1.01
N GLN A 43 2.75 1.71 -0.76
CA GLN A 43 2.82 2.51 0.46
C GLN A 43 1.65 3.50 0.57
N ARG A 44 1.27 4.17 -0.54
CA ARG A 44 0.13 5.09 -0.54
C ARG A 44 -1.19 4.37 -0.24
N LEU A 45 -1.40 3.18 -0.83
CA LEU A 45 -2.59 2.38 -0.55
C LEU A 45 -2.68 2.00 0.93
N LYS A 46 -1.55 1.58 1.52
CA LYS A 46 -1.49 1.27 2.94
C LYS A 46 -1.80 2.51 3.81
N SER A 47 -1.15 3.63 3.53
CA SER A 47 -1.39 4.88 4.27
C SER A 47 -2.83 5.37 4.12
N SER A 48 -3.41 5.31 2.92
CA SER A 48 -4.81 5.68 2.69
C SER A 48 -5.78 4.76 3.41
N HIS A 49 -5.49 3.46 3.50
CA HIS A 49 -6.28 2.52 4.28
C HIS A 49 -6.22 2.85 5.77
N ASP A 50 -5.02 3.12 6.30
CA ASP A 50 -4.82 3.48 7.70
C ASP A 50 -5.50 4.81 8.06
N GLU A 51 -5.43 5.81 7.16
CA GLU A 51 -6.14 7.10 7.29
C GLU A 51 -7.66 6.91 7.28
N TRP A 52 -8.20 6.14 6.33
CA TRP A 52 -9.63 5.83 6.26
C TRP A 52 -10.11 5.10 7.53
N LEU A 53 -9.34 4.13 8.02
CA LEU A 53 -9.68 3.38 9.23
C LEU A 53 -9.69 4.31 10.45
N ALA A 54 -8.70 5.21 10.56
CA ALA A 54 -8.64 6.18 11.64
C ALA A 54 -9.86 7.13 11.62
N GLU A 55 -10.26 7.62 10.45
CA GLU A 55 -11.48 8.42 10.30
C GLU A 55 -12.74 7.65 10.70
N GLU A 56 -12.87 6.39 10.28
CA GLU A 56 -14.04 5.57 10.59
C GLU A 56 -14.16 5.31 12.09
N VAL A 57 -13.02 5.02 12.74
CA VAL A 57 -12.95 4.89 14.20
C VAL A 57 -13.35 6.20 14.88
N GLN A 58 -12.84 7.35 14.42
CA GLN A 58 -13.24 8.66 14.96
C GLN A 58 -14.74 8.94 14.77
N ARG A 59 -15.32 8.60 13.62
CA ARG A 59 -16.77 8.71 13.37
C ARG A 59 -17.58 7.88 14.36
N ALA A 60 -17.14 6.65 14.65
CA ALA A 60 -17.78 5.78 15.62
C ALA A 60 -17.74 6.36 17.05
N TYR A 61 -16.58 6.88 17.47
CA TYR A 61 -16.46 7.56 18.78
C TYR A 61 -17.33 8.83 18.86
N ALA A 62 -17.35 9.65 17.81
CA ALA A 62 -18.20 10.85 17.78
C ALA A 62 -19.69 10.50 17.87
N LYS A 63 -20.13 9.39 17.26
CA LYS A 63 -21.50 8.88 17.36
C LYS A 63 -21.82 8.42 18.79
N LEU A 64 -20.86 7.80 19.47
CA LEU A 64 -20.98 7.43 20.88
C LEU A 64 -21.11 8.66 21.78
N GLU A 65 -20.25 9.66 21.61
CA GLU A 65 -20.28 10.91 22.40
C GLU A 65 -21.58 11.69 22.22
N ARG A 66 -22.18 11.68 21.03
CA ARG A 66 -23.49 12.29 20.76
C ARG A 66 -24.68 11.48 21.29
N GLY A 67 -24.45 10.29 21.84
CA GLY A 67 -25.52 9.40 22.32
C GLY A 67 -26.33 8.73 21.21
N GLU A 68 -25.85 8.76 19.96
CA GLU A 68 -26.51 8.19 18.78
C GLU A 68 -26.08 6.73 18.54
N ALA A 69 -25.18 6.20 19.35
CA ALA A 69 -24.66 4.84 19.20
C ALA A 69 -25.69 3.79 19.66
N GLU A 70 -26.02 2.88 18.77
CA GLU A 70 -26.81 1.69 19.07
C GLU A 70 -25.88 0.49 19.20
N PHE A 71 -26.03 -0.25 20.28
CA PHE A 71 -25.26 -1.47 20.54
C PHE A 71 -26.15 -2.68 20.28
N ILE A 72 -25.66 -3.62 19.49
CA ILE A 72 -26.32 -4.88 19.23
C ILE A 72 -25.56 -6.03 19.89
N GLY A 73 -26.29 -7.08 20.28
CA GLY A 73 -25.68 -8.30 20.84
C GLY A 73 -24.82 -9.01 19.79
N ALA A 74 -23.81 -9.75 20.27
CA ALA A 74 -22.83 -10.42 19.41
C ALA A 74 -23.49 -11.39 18.41
N ASP A 75 -24.50 -12.14 18.83
CA ASP A 75 -25.24 -13.08 17.98
C ASP A 75 -25.94 -12.35 16.81
N THR A 76 -26.60 -11.23 17.11
CA THR A 76 -27.26 -10.36 16.10
C THR A 76 -26.27 -9.69 15.15
N ALA A 77 -25.06 -9.36 15.63
CA ALA A 77 -24.01 -8.81 14.78
C ALA A 77 -23.51 -9.85 13.76
N ASN A 78 -23.26 -11.09 14.20
CA ASN A 78 -22.83 -12.18 13.32
C ASN A 78 -23.87 -12.53 12.25
N GLU A 79 -25.15 -12.55 12.60
CA GLU A 79 -26.24 -12.76 11.65
C GLU A 79 -26.28 -11.66 10.56
N ARG A 80 -25.94 -10.42 10.90
CA ARG A 80 -25.92 -9.28 9.96
C ARG A 80 -24.64 -9.17 9.13
N MET A 81 -23.51 -9.69 9.62
CA MET A 81 -22.22 -9.64 8.93
C MET A 81 -22.00 -10.80 7.94
N THR A 82 -22.87 -11.82 7.96
CA THR A 82 -22.81 -12.92 7.01
C THR A 82 -23.52 -12.51 5.72
N ILE A 83 -22.78 -11.94 4.77
CA ILE A 83 -23.17 -11.76 3.36
C ILE A 83 -22.08 -12.34 2.47
#